data_AF-A0A433WPQ0-F1
#
_entry.id   AF-A0A433WPQ0-F1
#
_cell.length_a   1.000
_cell.length_b   1.000
_cell.length_c   1.000
_cell.angle_alpha   90.00
_cell.angle_beta   90.00
_cell.angle_gamma   90.00
#
_symmetry.space_group_name_H-M   'P 1'
#
loop_
_entity.id
_entity.type
_entity.pdbx_description
1 polymer ?
#
loop_
_entity_poly.entity_id
_entity_poly.type
_entity_poly.pdbx_seq_one_letter_code
_entity_poly.pdbx_strand_id
1 'polypeptide(L)'
;MKYLLIAVLLWAAGNVQGQDTAAFRLSADSDTIFWSNYHLRYVEQLELLHPKGNTDFYRIILPGGCVEISGTQTDKVVFKVDEIWDNILTDDCFVQTFPLTENQVQRICHLIDSLMIDSIPSDQYIRQWHRGFDGVTYCLERRTGTAYSFKRYWTPSVQGNFREANLIAAFIEQLNIIAGYTDKRKIFEAAIPFYGWTSNNGTISRRVVSDSEHYNKYKRLKKKQLKQKAKMEKGRYK
;
A
#
# COMPACT_ATOMS: atom_id res chain seq x y z
N MET A 1 9.85 -56.00 -16.20
CA MET A 1 10.39 -54.63 -15.96
C MET A 1 9.76 -53.52 -16.81
N LYS A 2 8.78 -53.76 -17.71
CA LYS A 2 8.10 -52.67 -18.45
C LYS A 2 6.92 -52.02 -17.69
N TYR A 3 6.30 -52.74 -16.75
CA TYR A 3 5.14 -52.25 -16.00
C TYR A 3 5.49 -51.46 -14.73
N LEU A 4 6.76 -51.51 -14.28
CA LEU A 4 7.20 -50.78 -13.09
C LEU A 4 7.45 -49.28 -13.37
N LEU A 5 7.79 -48.92 -14.62
CA LEU A 5 8.01 -47.52 -15.02
C LEU A 5 6.70 -46.73 -15.20
N ILE A 6 5.59 -47.40 -15.53
CA ILE A 6 4.28 -46.74 -15.71
C ILE A 6 3.66 -46.35 -14.37
N ALA A 7 3.91 -47.13 -13.31
CA ALA A 7 3.41 -46.83 -11.97
C ALA A 7 4.09 -45.60 -11.34
N VAL A 8 5.37 -45.34 -11.66
CA VAL A 8 6.12 -44.17 -11.14
C VAL A 8 5.68 -42.87 -11.84
N LEU A 9 5.30 -42.93 -13.12
CA LEU A 9 4.81 -41.75 -13.85
C LEU A 9 3.38 -41.33 -13.44
N LEU A 10 2.55 -42.25 -12.96
CA LEU A 10 1.21 -41.93 -12.44
C LEU A 10 1.25 -41.32 -11.03
N TRP A 11 2.31 -41.56 -10.25
CA TRP A 11 2.47 -40.95 -8.93
C TRP A 11 3.03 -39.51 -8.99
N ALA A 12 3.77 -39.18 -10.06
CA ALA A 12 4.26 -37.82 -10.29
C ALA A 12 3.17 -36.83 -10.75
N ALA A 13 2.01 -37.31 -11.21
CA ALA A 13 0.89 -36.45 -11.62
C ALA A 13 -0.06 -36.09 -10.47
N GLY A 14 0.03 -36.76 -9.31
CA GLY A 14 -0.88 -36.57 -8.17
C GLY A 14 -0.50 -35.44 -7.20
N ASN A 15 0.68 -34.84 -7.36
CA ASN A 15 1.17 -33.76 -6.52
C ASN A 15 1.33 -32.44 -7.29
N VAL A 16 0.43 -32.15 -8.23
CA VAL A 16 0.10 -30.74 -8.50
C VAL A 16 -0.70 -30.29 -7.28
N GLN A 17 0.03 -29.93 -6.22
CA GLN A 17 -0.51 -29.24 -5.06
C GLN A 17 -1.40 -28.13 -5.60
N GLY A 18 -2.71 -28.25 -5.34
CA GLY A 18 -3.67 -27.22 -5.67
C GLY A 18 -3.09 -25.91 -5.19
N GLN A 19 -2.82 -25.00 -6.12
CA GLN A 19 -2.65 -23.60 -5.79
C GLN A 19 -3.88 -23.26 -4.96
N ASP A 20 -3.65 -22.99 -3.68
CA ASP A 20 -4.62 -22.53 -2.69
C ASP A 20 -5.62 -21.64 -3.42
N THR A 21 -6.79 -22.20 -3.74
CA THR A 21 -7.77 -21.53 -4.60
C THR A 21 -8.09 -20.24 -3.89
N ALA A 22 -7.66 -19.12 -4.47
CA ALA A 22 -7.55 -17.85 -3.76
C ALA A 22 -8.78 -17.62 -2.86
N ALA A 23 -8.56 -17.26 -1.59
CA ALA A 23 -9.61 -16.97 -0.60
C ALA A 23 -10.59 -15.84 -1.03
N PHE A 24 -10.39 -15.28 -2.22
CA PHE A 24 -11.23 -14.31 -2.89
C PHE A 24 -11.12 -14.44 -4.41
N ARG A 25 -12.16 -13.99 -5.11
CA ARG A 25 -12.25 -13.94 -6.57
C ARG A 25 -12.01 -12.50 -7.03
N LEU A 26 -10.99 -12.33 -7.86
CA LEU A 26 -10.63 -11.03 -8.44
C LEU A 26 -11.67 -10.59 -9.49
N SER A 27 -12.05 -9.32 -9.50
CA SER A 27 -12.93 -8.77 -10.54
C SER A 27 -12.21 -8.70 -11.91
N ALA A 28 -12.96 -8.87 -13.01
CA ALA A 28 -12.39 -8.96 -14.36
C ALA A 28 -11.67 -7.68 -14.82
N ASP A 29 -11.96 -6.55 -14.18
CA ASP A 29 -11.41 -5.22 -14.44
C ASP A 29 -10.33 -4.80 -13.44
N SER A 30 -9.90 -5.71 -12.56
CA SER A 30 -8.80 -5.49 -11.62
C SER A 30 -7.43 -5.73 -12.25
N ASP A 31 -6.40 -5.11 -11.67
CA ASP A 31 -5.02 -5.50 -11.93
C ASP A 31 -4.69 -6.88 -11.36
N THR A 32 -3.61 -7.48 -11.87
CA THR A 32 -3.27 -8.89 -11.67
C THR A 32 -2.92 -9.23 -10.20
N ILE A 33 -3.09 -10.51 -9.86
CA ILE A 33 -2.71 -11.11 -8.57
C ILE A 33 -1.23 -10.87 -8.23
N PHE A 34 -0.38 -10.74 -9.26
CA PHE A 34 1.03 -10.41 -9.08
C PHE A 34 1.19 -9.11 -8.29
N TRP A 35 0.48 -8.04 -8.68
CA TRP A 35 0.57 -6.75 -8.01
C TRP A 35 -0.04 -6.76 -6.60
N SER A 36 -1.12 -7.51 -6.38
CA SER A 36 -1.67 -7.67 -5.03
C SER A 36 -0.68 -8.33 -4.08
N ASN A 37 0.11 -9.31 -4.54
CA ASN A 37 1.09 -9.98 -3.68
C ASN A 37 2.22 -9.05 -3.20
N TYR A 38 2.68 -8.12 -4.03
CA TYR A 38 3.63 -7.09 -3.58
C TYR A 38 2.97 -6.13 -2.57
N HIS A 39 1.70 -5.80 -2.79
CA HIS A 39 0.91 -4.93 -1.93
C HIS A 39 0.62 -5.55 -0.55
N LEU A 40 0.51 -6.88 -0.44
CA LEU A 40 0.26 -7.55 0.84
C LEU A 40 1.31 -7.23 1.92
N ARG A 41 2.58 -7.08 1.55
CA ARG A 41 3.63 -6.67 2.50
C ARG A 41 3.36 -5.29 3.09
N TYR A 42 2.81 -4.38 2.29
CA TYR A 42 2.43 -3.04 2.75
C TYR A 42 1.20 -3.09 3.66
N VAL A 43 0.21 -3.93 3.34
CA VAL A 43 -0.96 -4.19 4.20
C VAL A 43 -0.54 -4.71 5.58
N GLU A 44 0.37 -5.69 5.62
CA GLU A 44 0.89 -6.26 6.87
C GLU A 44 1.64 -5.22 7.71
N GLN A 45 2.54 -4.45 7.09
CA GLN A 45 3.33 -3.43 7.77
C GLN A 45 2.49 -2.30 8.37
N LEU A 46 1.32 -2.03 7.80
CA LEU A 46 0.40 -0.99 8.24
C LEU A 46 -0.73 -1.48 9.14
N GLU A 47 -0.73 -2.78 9.46
CA GLU A 47 -1.79 -3.42 10.24
C GLU A 47 -3.19 -3.10 9.66
N LEU A 48 -3.30 -3.22 8.33
CA LEU A 48 -4.55 -3.03 7.59
C LEU A 48 -5.33 -4.36 7.50
N LEU A 49 -6.65 -4.28 7.28
CA LEU A 49 -7.54 -5.46 7.18
C LEU A 49 -7.15 -6.46 6.08
N HIS A 50 -6.57 -7.61 6.42
CA HIS A 50 -6.03 -8.49 5.40
C HIS A 50 -7.07 -8.96 4.34
N PRO A 51 -6.75 -8.97 3.02
CA PRO A 51 -7.68 -9.41 1.97
C PRO A 51 -8.16 -10.85 2.10
N LYS A 52 -7.44 -11.71 2.82
CA LYS A 52 -7.89 -13.09 3.14
C LYS A 52 -8.78 -13.17 4.40
N GLY A 53 -8.99 -12.06 5.11
CA GLY A 53 -9.82 -12.00 6.32
C GLY A 53 -11.32 -11.95 6.02
N ASN A 54 -12.16 -11.93 7.05
CA ASN A 54 -13.63 -12.00 6.88
C ASN A 54 -14.32 -10.63 6.94
N THR A 55 -13.57 -9.54 6.81
CA THR A 55 -14.08 -8.18 6.96
C THR A 55 -14.07 -7.48 5.61
N ASP A 56 -15.18 -6.87 5.26
CA ASP A 56 -15.30 -6.03 4.08
C ASP A 56 -14.57 -4.71 4.32
N PHE A 57 -13.94 -4.21 3.27
CA PHE A 57 -13.23 -2.93 3.34
C PHE A 57 -13.14 -2.26 1.99
N TYR A 58 -12.87 -0.96 2.04
CA TYR A 58 -12.47 -0.12 0.94
C TYR A 58 -11.19 0.60 1.33
N ARG A 59 -10.17 0.56 0.46
CA ARG A 59 -8.95 1.33 0.63
C ARG A 59 -8.68 2.21 -0.55
N ILE A 60 -8.22 3.40 -0.23
CA ILE A 60 -7.68 4.35 -1.17
C ILE A 60 -6.23 4.59 -0.81
N ILE A 61 -5.34 4.03 -1.61
CA ILE A 61 -3.90 4.17 -1.44
C ILE A 61 -3.48 5.41 -2.22
N LEU A 62 -2.97 6.37 -1.47
CA LEU A 62 -2.52 7.68 -1.93
C LEU A 62 -0.98 7.74 -1.81
N PRO A 63 -0.29 8.64 -2.52
CA PRO A 63 1.14 8.82 -2.32
C PRO A 63 1.46 9.15 -0.86
N GLY A 64 2.18 8.23 -0.20
CA GLY A 64 2.63 8.36 1.19
C GLY A 64 1.69 7.82 2.26
N GLY A 65 0.52 7.27 1.90
CA GLY A 65 -0.41 6.72 2.90
C GLY A 65 -1.63 6.02 2.32
N CYS A 66 -2.57 5.69 3.19
CA CYS A 66 -3.77 4.95 2.87
C CYS A 66 -4.96 5.49 3.67
N VAL A 67 -6.13 5.58 3.03
CA VAL A 67 -7.43 5.72 3.70
C VAL A 67 -8.07 4.33 3.70
N GLU A 68 -8.39 3.77 4.87
CA GLU A 68 -9.08 2.48 5.02
C GLU A 68 -10.44 2.71 5.67
N ILE A 69 -11.48 2.14 5.06
CA ILE A 69 -12.86 2.18 5.52
C ILE A 69 -13.42 0.76 5.53
N SER A 70 -14.00 0.34 6.63
CA SER A 70 -14.71 -0.93 6.81
C SER A 70 -16.09 -0.76 7.42
N GLY A 71 -16.49 0.47 7.78
CA GLY A 71 -17.76 0.73 8.46
C GLY A 71 -17.77 0.20 9.89
N THR A 72 -16.58 0.12 10.50
CA THR A 72 -16.35 -0.35 11.87
C THR A 72 -15.39 0.61 12.58
N GLN A 73 -14.99 0.32 13.82
CA GLN A 73 -14.07 1.18 14.59
C GLN A 73 -12.65 1.28 14.01
N THR A 74 -12.35 0.59 12.90
CA THR A 74 -11.02 0.59 12.28
C THR A 74 -10.85 1.62 11.16
N ASP A 75 -11.86 2.46 10.89
CA ASP A 75 -11.82 3.48 9.84
C ASP A 75 -10.73 4.52 10.11
N LYS A 76 -9.75 4.64 9.21
CA LYS A 76 -8.51 5.38 9.49
C LYS A 76 -7.79 5.90 8.25
N VAL A 77 -6.99 6.94 8.47
CA VAL A 77 -5.91 7.34 7.58
C VAL A 77 -4.59 6.88 8.18
N VAL A 78 -3.77 6.17 7.42
CA VAL A 78 -2.46 5.66 7.86
C VAL A 78 -1.37 6.22 6.97
N PHE A 79 -0.29 6.72 7.58
CA PHE A 79 0.92 7.13 6.88
C PHE A 79 2.09 6.30 7.36
N LYS A 80 3.06 6.06 6.45
CA LYS A 80 4.29 5.35 6.77
C LYS A 80 5.47 5.89 5.98
N VAL A 81 6.60 5.91 6.65
CA VAL A 81 7.92 6.08 6.04
C VAL A 81 8.88 5.03 6.58
N ASP A 82 9.79 4.60 5.71
CA ASP A 82 10.90 3.74 6.07
C ASP A 82 12.16 4.58 6.23
N GLU A 83 12.96 4.30 7.26
CA GLU A 83 14.19 5.04 7.50
C GLU A 83 15.26 4.69 6.45
N ILE A 84 15.96 5.73 5.99
CA ILE A 84 17.15 5.62 5.16
C ILE A 84 18.34 6.11 5.98
N TRP A 85 19.31 5.24 6.19
CA TRP A 85 20.56 5.55 6.86
C TRP A 85 21.74 5.23 5.96
N ASP A 86 22.59 6.22 5.70
CA ASP A 86 23.77 6.08 4.81
C ASP A 86 23.43 5.56 3.40
N ASN A 87 22.31 6.04 2.84
CA ASN A 87 21.73 5.60 1.55
C ASN A 87 21.22 4.15 1.54
N ILE A 88 21.12 3.50 2.69
CA ILE A 88 20.62 2.13 2.83
C ILE A 88 19.29 2.15 3.56
N LEU A 89 18.32 1.39 3.04
CA LEU A 89 17.04 1.14 3.72
C LEU A 89 17.30 0.35 5.00
N THR A 90 16.85 0.88 6.13
CA THR A 90 16.87 0.14 7.40
C THR A 90 15.54 -0.59 7.59
N ASP A 91 15.45 -1.43 8.61
CA ASP A 91 14.18 -2.08 8.97
C ASP A 91 13.34 -1.22 9.92
N ASP A 92 13.81 -0.02 10.27
CA ASP A 92 13.06 0.91 11.12
C ASP A 92 12.04 1.66 10.25
N CYS A 93 10.79 1.71 10.71
CA CYS A 93 9.74 2.50 10.08
C CYS A 93 9.03 3.38 11.10
N PHE A 94 8.41 4.45 10.60
CA PHE A 94 7.55 5.32 11.39
C PHE A 94 6.16 5.30 10.77
N VAL A 95 5.18 4.88 11.56
CA VAL A 95 3.78 4.75 11.16
C VAL A 95 2.95 5.65 12.06
N GLN A 96 2.01 6.38 11.47
CA GLN A 96 1.03 7.14 12.24
C GLN A 96 -0.36 6.94 11.66
N THR A 97 -1.30 6.71 12.56
CA THR A 97 -2.70 6.46 12.25
C THR A 97 -3.55 7.60 12.79
N PHE A 98 -4.52 8.04 11.99
CA PHE A 98 -5.50 9.05 12.35
C PHE A 98 -6.89 8.46 12.15
N PRO A 99 -7.71 8.33 13.20
CA PRO A 99 -9.07 7.81 13.05
C PRO A 99 -9.90 8.75 12.17
N LEU A 100 -10.81 8.17 11.39
CA LEU A 100 -11.85 8.91 10.68
C LEU A 100 -13.08 9.05 11.57
N THR A 101 -13.78 10.18 11.49
CA THR A 101 -15.09 10.32 12.13
C THR A 101 -16.16 9.64 11.30
N GLU A 102 -17.26 9.25 11.93
CA GLU A 102 -18.41 8.65 11.24
C GLU A 102 -18.92 9.54 10.09
N ASN A 103 -18.98 10.86 10.28
CA ASN A 103 -19.38 11.79 9.22
C ASN A 103 -18.41 11.77 8.03
N GLN A 104 -17.10 11.67 8.27
CA GLN A 104 -16.12 11.54 7.19
C GLN A 104 -16.33 10.23 6.43
N VAL A 105 -16.52 9.12 7.14
CA VAL A 105 -16.77 7.80 6.54
C VAL A 105 -18.01 7.83 5.66
N GLN A 106 -19.14 8.33 6.17
CA GLN A 106 -20.39 8.46 5.43
C GLN A 106 -20.23 9.31 4.16
N ARG A 107 -19.52 10.44 4.25
CA ARG A 107 -19.25 11.31 3.09
C ARG A 107 -18.35 10.64 2.05
N ILE A 108 -17.36 9.86 2.47
CA ILE A 108 -16.49 9.11 1.55
C ILE A 108 -17.29 8.00 0.86
N CYS A 109 -18.10 7.23 1.58
CA CYS A 109 -18.97 6.23 0.97
C CYS A 109 -19.93 6.85 -0.05
N HIS A 110 -20.59 7.97 0.31
CA HIS A 110 -21.45 8.71 -0.62
C HIS A 110 -20.68 9.21 -1.85
N LEU A 111 -19.42 9.65 -1.68
CA LEU A 111 -18.58 10.09 -2.79
C LEU A 111 -18.23 8.92 -3.74
N ILE A 112 -17.90 7.73 -3.19
CA ILE A 112 -17.64 6.52 -3.97
C ILE A 112 -18.87 6.16 -4.83
N ASP A 113 -20.06 6.16 -4.21
CA ASP A 113 -21.31 5.79 -4.86
C ASP A 113 -21.74 6.83 -5.92
N SER A 114 -21.71 8.12 -5.58
CA SER A 114 -22.17 9.21 -6.46
C SER A 114 -21.31 9.36 -7.72
N LEU A 115 -20.01 9.12 -7.62
CA LEU A 115 -19.10 9.15 -8.77
C LEU A 115 -19.00 7.79 -9.47
N MET A 116 -19.68 6.76 -8.96
CA MET A 116 -19.64 5.38 -9.47
C MET A 116 -18.20 4.86 -9.63
N ILE A 117 -17.34 5.13 -8.64
CA ILE A 117 -15.89 4.87 -8.75
C ILE A 117 -15.59 3.39 -9.02
N ASP A 118 -16.37 2.49 -8.45
CA ASP A 118 -16.20 1.06 -8.65
C ASP A 118 -16.59 0.56 -10.03
N SER A 119 -17.27 1.38 -10.84
CA SER A 119 -17.56 1.05 -12.25
C SER A 119 -16.41 1.41 -13.20
N ILE A 120 -15.47 2.25 -12.75
CA ILE A 120 -14.31 2.64 -13.56
C ILE A 120 -13.32 1.47 -13.55
N PRO A 121 -12.90 0.92 -14.69
CA PRO A 121 -11.95 -0.19 -14.72
C PRO A 121 -10.53 0.30 -14.41
N SER A 122 -9.62 -0.61 -14.05
CA SER A 122 -8.19 -0.26 -13.85
C SER A 122 -7.58 0.38 -15.12
N ASP A 123 -6.57 1.24 -14.96
CA ASP A 123 -6.02 2.06 -16.04
C ASP A 123 -5.59 1.27 -17.29
N GLN A 124 -5.06 0.06 -17.12
CA GLN A 124 -4.64 -0.80 -18.21
C GLN A 124 -5.78 -1.25 -19.13
N TYR A 125 -7.03 -1.15 -18.67
CA TYR A 125 -8.24 -1.48 -19.43
C TYR A 125 -8.93 -0.24 -20.00
N ILE A 126 -8.47 0.97 -19.66
CA ILE A 126 -8.98 2.21 -20.23
C ILE A 126 -8.20 2.52 -21.50
N ARG A 127 -8.91 2.56 -22.64
CA ARG A 127 -8.30 2.88 -23.94
C ARG A 127 -7.66 4.26 -23.88
N GLN A 128 -6.44 4.40 -24.42
CA GLN A 128 -5.68 5.66 -24.45
C GLN A 128 -5.20 6.15 -23.06
N TRP A 129 -5.26 5.32 -22.02
CA TRP A 129 -4.58 5.65 -20.77
C TRP A 129 -3.07 5.56 -20.97
N HIS A 130 -2.38 6.69 -20.88
CA HIS A 130 -0.95 6.77 -21.09
C HIS A 130 -0.22 6.71 -19.74
N ARG A 131 0.79 5.84 -19.66
CA ARG A 131 1.74 5.83 -18.54
C ARG A 131 2.98 6.61 -18.95
N GLY A 132 3.41 7.53 -18.09
CA GLY A 132 4.64 8.32 -18.27
C GLY A 132 5.68 8.03 -17.19
N PHE A 133 6.75 8.81 -17.19
CA PHE A 133 7.78 8.80 -16.15
C PHE A 133 7.37 9.72 -14.99
N ASP A 134 7.76 9.35 -13.77
CA ASP A 134 7.61 10.19 -12.56
C ASP A 134 6.18 10.62 -12.20
N GLY A 135 5.20 9.75 -12.50
CA GLY A 135 3.81 9.98 -12.13
C GLY A 135 3.44 9.43 -10.76
N VAL A 136 2.29 9.87 -10.26
CA VAL A 136 1.68 9.36 -9.03
C VAL A 136 0.75 8.21 -9.39
N THR A 137 0.89 7.08 -8.71
CA THR A 137 -0.07 5.97 -8.82
C THR A 137 -1.04 6.03 -7.64
N TYR A 138 -2.32 5.98 -7.95
CA TYR A 138 -3.39 5.79 -6.98
C TYR A 138 -3.90 4.36 -7.09
N CYS A 139 -4.19 3.71 -5.97
CA CYS A 139 -4.78 2.37 -5.98
C CYS A 139 -6.08 2.37 -5.20
N LEU A 140 -7.11 1.76 -5.77
CA LEU A 140 -8.39 1.52 -5.13
C LEU A 140 -8.55 0.03 -4.91
N GLU A 141 -8.77 -0.36 -3.66
CA GLU A 141 -8.89 -1.75 -3.27
C GLU A 141 -10.21 -1.95 -2.54
N ARG A 142 -11.04 -2.90 -2.98
CA ARG A 142 -12.33 -3.20 -2.36
C ARG A 142 -12.46 -4.69 -2.11
N ARG A 143 -12.90 -5.07 -0.92
CA ARG A 143 -13.34 -6.42 -0.57
C ARG A 143 -14.81 -6.40 -0.19
N THR A 144 -15.59 -7.30 -0.78
CA THR A 144 -17.00 -7.51 -0.44
C THR A 144 -17.30 -9.01 -0.45
N GLY A 145 -17.36 -9.60 0.74
CA GLY A 145 -17.40 -11.04 0.94
C GLY A 145 -16.19 -11.72 0.31
N THR A 146 -16.44 -12.56 -0.70
CA THR A 146 -15.38 -13.23 -1.47
C THR A 146 -14.96 -12.46 -2.73
N ALA A 147 -15.67 -11.39 -3.11
CA ALA A 147 -15.28 -10.56 -4.24
C ALA A 147 -14.18 -9.60 -3.82
N TYR A 148 -13.15 -9.49 -4.65
CA TYR A 148 -12.02 -8.59 -4.43
C TYR A 148 -11.73 -7.80 -5.70
N SER A 149 -11.54 -6.50 -5.55
CA SER A 149 -11.17 -5.61 -6.63
C SER A 149 -9.92 -4.82 -6.26
N PHE A 150 -8.97 -4.73 -7.18
CA PHE A 150 -7.75 -3.95 -7.02
C PHE A 150 -7.47 -3.20 -8.32
N LYS A 151 -7.65 -1.87 -8.31
CA LYS A 151 -7.58 -1.02 -9.49
C LYS A 151 -6.49 0.02 -9.30
N ARG A 152 -5.76 0.31 -10.38
CA ARG A 152 -4.65 1.26 -10.37
C ARG A 152 -4.87 2.35 -11.39
N TYR A 153 -4.49 3.56 -11.02
CA TYR A 153 -4.63 4.74 -11.86
C TYR A 153 -3.35 5.56 -11.83
N TRP A 154 -2.60 5.52 -12.92
CA TRP A 154 -1.44 6.37 -13.10
C TRP A 154 -1.85 7.80 -13.47
N THR A 155 -1.51 8.76 -12.61
CA THR A 155 -1.68 10.22 -12.74
C THR A 155 -2.91 10.65 -13.56
N PRO A 156 -4.14 10.52 -13.01
CA PRO A 156 -5.37 10.87 -13.72
C PRO A 156 -5.37 12.31 -14.27
N SER A 157 -4.77 13.26 -13.54
CA SER A 157 -4.74 14.67 -13.92
C SER A 157 -3.99 14.98 -15.22
N VAL A 158 -3.13 14.09 -15.72
CA VAL A 158 -2.38 14.30 -16.98
C VAL A 158 -2.94 13.50 -18.16
N GLN A 159 -4.01 12.73 -17.95
CA GLN A 159 -4.61 11.94 -19.03
C GLN A 159 -5.40 12.81 -20.02
N GLY A 160 -5.63 14.09 -19.74
CA GLY A 160 -6.44 14.97 -20.60
C GLY A 160 -7.94 14.78 -20.37
N ASN A 161 -8.76 15.05 -21.40
CA ASN A 161 -10.22 15.15 -21.27
C ASN A 161 -10.96 13.79 -21.35
N PHE A 162 -10.47 12.76 -20.66
CA PHE A 162 -11.22 11.50 -20.51
C PHE A 162 -12.15 11.57 -19.30
N ARG A 163 -13.37 11.04 -19.45
CA ARG A 163 -14.38 11.07 -18.39
C ARG A 163 -13.89 10.35 -17.13
N GLU A 164 -13.30 9.17 -17.29
CA GLU A 164 -12.79 8.32 -16.21
C GLU A 164 -11.68 9.03 -15.44
N ALA A 165 -10.72 9.63 -16.16
CA ALA A 165 -9.62 10.37 -15.55
C ALA A 165 -10.13 11.57 -14.72
N ASN A 166 -11.09 12.33 -15.27
CA ASN A 166 -11.72 13.44 -14.56
C ASN A 166 -12.48 12.99 -13.31
N LEU A 167 -13.20 11.86 -13.38
CA LEU A 167 -13.91 11.29 -12.23
C LEU A 167 -12.95 10.84 -11.12
N ILE A 168 -11.87 10.13 -11.48
CA ILE A 168 -10.85 9.72 -10.49
C ILE A 168 -10.14 10.96 -9.93
N ALA A 169 -9.79 11.95 -10.74
CA ALA A 169 -9.16 13.18 -10.25
C ALA A 169 -10.06 13.92 -9.25
N ALA A 170 -11.34 14.12 -9.59
CA ALA A 170 -12.32 14.74 -8.71
C ALA A 170 -12.54 13.93 -7.42
N PHE A 171 -12.58 12.60 -7.53
CA PHE A 171 -12.67 11.72 -6.37
C PHE A 171 -11.50 11.91 -5.40
N ILE A 172 -10.27 11.90 -5.91
CA ILE A 172 -9.06 12.06 -5.08
C ILE A 172 -9.02 13.45 -4.43
N GLU A 173 -9.38 14.50 -5.16
CA GLU A 173 -9.46 15.86 -4.61
C GLU A 173 -10.48 15.95 -3.45
N GLN A 174 -11.71 15.48 -3.67
CA GLN A 174 -12.76 15.50 -2.66
C GLN A 174 -12.43 14.58 -1.48
N LEU A 175 -11.83 13.41 -1.72
CA LEU A 175 -11.34 12.53 -0.67
C LEU A 175 -10.31 13.22 0.22
N ASN A 176 -9.34 13.94 -0.38
CA ASN A 176 -8.33 14.67 0.37
C ASN A 176 -8.95 15.70 1.32
N ILE A 177 -9.99 16.40 0.86
CA ILE A 177 -10.75 17.38 1.65
C ILE A 177 -11.51 16.66 2.78
N ILE A 178 -12.31 15.65 2.46
CA ILE A 178 -13.16 14.95 3.43
C ILE A 178 -12.32 14.26 4.50
N ALA A 179 -11.28 13.54 4.11
CA ALA A 179 -10.39 12.84 5.03
C ALA A 179 -9.45 13.79 5.79
N GLY A 180 -9.33 15.06 5.37
CA GLY A 180 -8.30 15.99 5.87
C GLY A 180 -6.90 15.43 5.67
N TYR A 181 -6.67 14.78 4.52
CA TYR A 181 -5.47 13.98 4.25
C TYR A 181 -4.21 14.85 4.28
N THR A 182 -4.24 16.01 3.62
CA THR A 182 -3.10 16.94 3.54
C THR A 182 -2.67 17.46 4.91
N ASP A 183 -3.61 17.81 5.78
CA ASP A 183 -3.28 18.33 7.11
C ASP A 183 -2.73 17.25 8.03
N LYS A 184 -3.32 16.05 7.99
CA LYS A 184 -2.79 14.89 8.72
C LYS A 184 -1.40 14.51 8.23
N ARG A 185 -1.15 14.60 6.92
CA ARG A 185 0.17 14.38 6.33
C ARG A 185 1.20 15.37 6.86
N LYS A 186 0.87 16.67 6.95
CA LYS A 186 1.78 17.66 7.54
C LYS A 186 2.13 17.35 9.00
N ILE A 187 1.12 16.94 9.79
CA ILE A 187 1.34 16.51 11.19
C ILE A 187 2.28 15.31 11.23
N PHE A 188 2.04 14.31 10.38
CA PHE A 188 2.89 13.13 10.26
C PHE A 188 4.32 13.49 9.88
N GLU A 189 4.52 14.29 8.82
CA GLU A 189 5.83 14.68 8.31
C GLU A 189 6.65 15.44 9.37
N ALA A 190 6.00 16.30 10.16
CA ALA A 190 6.64 16.99 11.27
C ALA A 190 7.13 16.03 12.37
N ALA A 191 6.40 14.94 12.60
CA ALA A 191 6.66 13.94 13.64
C ALA A 191 7.72 12.88 13.26
N ILE A 192 8.11 12.77 11.97
CA ILE A 192 9.08 11.76 11.50
C ILE A 192 10.40 11.86 12.29
N PRO A 193 10.83 10.83 13.05
CA PRO A 193 12.02 10.92 13.91
C PRO A 193 13.34 10.67 13.16
N PHE A 194 13.28 10.47 11.84
CA PHE A 194 14.42 10.12 11.02
C PHE A 194 15.07 11.34 10.37
N TYR A 195 16.39 11.26 10.13
CA TYR A 195 17.10 12.25 9.33
C TYR A 195 17.03 11.97 7.83
N GLY A 196 16.84 10.72 7.43
CA GLY A 196 16.59 10.31 6.06
C GLY A 196 15.48 9.28 6.03
N TRP A 197 14.56 9.38 5.08
CA TRP A 197 13.45 8.43 4.96
C TRP A 197 12.95 8.36 3.52
N THR A 198 12.18 7.33 3.22
CA THR A 198 11.50 7.16 1.94
C THR A 198 10.04 6.78 2.17
N SER A 199 9.16 7.24 1.29
CA SER A 199 7.80 6.74 1.18
C SER A 199 7.76 5.76 0.02
N ASN A 200 7.48 4.49 0.30
CA ASN A 200 7.29 3.43 -0.71
C ASN A 200 8.47 3.25 -1.69
N ASN A 201 9.71 3.44 -1.23
CA ASN A 201 10.95 3.29 -2.02
C ASN A 201 11.06 4.21 -3.26
N GLY A 202 10.22 5.23 -3.39
CA GLY A 202 10.27 6.18 -4.51
C GLY A 202 11.28 7.30 -4.26
N THR A 203 10.89 8.26 -3.42
CA THR A 203 11.68 9.48 -3.18
C THR A 203 12.36 9.43 -1.81
N ILE A 204 13.67 9.62 -1.79
CA ILE A 204 14.43 9.78 -0.54
C ILE A 204 14.33 11.24 -0.09
N SER A 205 13.75 11.45 1.09
CA SER A 205 13.70 12.72 1.80
C SER A 205 14.78 12.78 2.88
N ARG A 206 15.34 13.96 3.13
CA ARG A 206 16.31 14.19 4.19
C ARG A 206 16.04 15.50 4.93
N ARG A 207 16.19 15.46 6.25
CA ARG A 207 16.26 16.68 7.07
C ARG A 207 17.57 17.41 6.77
N VAL A 208 17.47 18.72 6.58
CA VAL A 208 18.64 19.60 6.58
C VAL A 208 19.25 19.56 7.98
N VAL A 209 20.55 19.29 8.05
CA VAL A 209 21.30 19.27 9.33
C VAL A 209 21.64 20.71 9.69
N SER A 210 20.79 21.35 10.49
CA SER A 210 21.04 22.67 11.06
C SER A 210 21.69 22.60 12.45
N ASP A 211 21.32 21.60 13.25
CA ASP A 211 21.92 21.31 14.57
C ASP A 211 22.88 20.12 14.48
N SER A 212 24.18 20.43 14.40
CA SER A 212 25.23 19.43 14.30
C SER A 212 25.38 18.56 15.56
N GLU A 213 25.06 19.08 16.75
CA GLU A 213 25.18 18.32 18.00
C GLU A 213 24.09 17.25 18.07
N HIS A 214 22.84 17.66 17.83
CA HIS A 214 21.70 16.75 17.78
C HIS A 214 21.90 15.66 16.71
N TYR A 215 22.38 16.04 15.52
CA TYR A 215 22.70 15.07 14.46
C TYR A 215 23.81 14.10 14.86
N ASN A 216 24.90 14.58 15.47
CA ASN A 216 25.99 13.72 15.95
C ASN A 216 25.53 12.74 17.02
N LYS A 217 24.64 13.17 17.93
CA LYS A 217 24.01 12.30 18.93
C LYS A 217 23.18 11.20 18.25
N TYR A 218 22.33 11.57 17.30
CA TYR A 218 21.54 10.61 16.51
C TYR A 218 22.45 9.61 15.75
N LYS A 219 23.51 10.09 15.09
CA LYS A 219 24.49 9.25 14.39
C LYS A 219 25.17 8.23 15.30
N ARG A 220 25.55 8.64 16.51
CA ARG A 220 26.15 7.74 17.52
C ARG A 220 25.13 6.68 17.97
N LEU A 221 23.89 7.08 18.24
CA LEU A 221 22.81 6.17 18.61
C LEU A 221 22.56 5.13 17.52
N LYS A 222 22.41 5.55 16.27
CA LYS A 222 22.15 4.66 15.12
C LYS A 222 23.28 3.67 14.89
N LYS A 223 24.55 4.12 14.95
CA LYS A 223 25.71 3.20 14.89
C LYS A 223 25.69 2.15 16.00
N LYS A 224 25.24 2.50 17.21
CA LYS A 224 25.12 1.55 18.32
C LYS A 224 24.00 0.53 18.07
N GLN A 225 22.83 0.98 17.61
CA GLN A 225 21.70 0.12 17.28
C GLN A 225 22.06 -0.90 16.19
N LEU A 226 22.67 -0.46 15.08
CA LEU A 226 23.07 -1.34 13.98
C LEU A 226 24.10 -2.40 14.42
N LYS A 227 25.08 -2.02 15.26
CA LYS A 227 26.04 -2.98 15.84
C LYS A 227 25.37 -4.03 16.72
N GLN A 228 24.41 -3.62 17.55
CA GLN A 228 23.67 -4.55 18.41
C GLN A 228 22.85 -5.54 17.58
N LYS A 229 22.18 -5.04 16.53
CA LYS A 229 21.40 -5.88 15.62
C LYS A 229 22.26 -6.90 14.88
N ALA A 230 23.38 -6.48 14.31
CA ALA A 230 24.33 -7.38 13.65
C ALA A 230 24.88 -8.47 14.60
N LYS A 231 25.02 -8.17 15.91
CA LYS A 231 25.42 -9.15 16.93
C LYS A 231 24.30 -10.18 17.20
N MET A 232 23.05 -9.73 17.28
CA MET A 232 21.89 -10.62 17.49
C MET A 232 21.70 -11.57 16.31
N GLU A 233 21.81 -11.07 15.07
CA GLU A 233 21.69 -11.89 13.87
C GLU A 233 22.77 -12.98 13.81
N LYS A 234 24.04 -12.64 14.08
CA LYS A 234 25.13 -13.62 14.15
C LYS A 234 24.96 -14.68 15.23
N GLY A 235 24.26 -14.35 16.33
CA GLY A 235 23.96 -15.29 17.40
C GLY A 235 22.84 -16.27 17.05
N ARG A 236 21.96 -15.94 16.10
CA ARG A 236 20.81 -16.76 15.71
C ARG A 236 21.17 -17.92 14.76
N TYR A 237 22.36 -17.89 14.18
CA TYR A 237 22.90 -18.89 13.25
C TYR A 237 23.97 -19.81 13.87
N LYS A 238 24.11 -19.80 15.19
CA LYS A 238 24.95 -20.74 15.94
C LYS A 238 24.07 -21.70 16.71
#